data_AF-A0A481YGC8-F1
#
_entry.id   AF-A0A481YGC8-F1
#
_cell.length_a   1.000
_cell.length_b   1.000
_cell.length_c   1.000
_cell.angle_alpha   90.00
_cell.angle_beta   90.00
_cell.angle_gamma   90.00
#
_symmetry.space_group_name_H-M   'P 1'
#
loop_
_entity.id
_entity.type
_entity.pdbx_description
1 polymer ?
#
loop_
_entity_poly.entity_id
_entity_poly.type
_entity_poly.pdbx_seq_one_letter_code
_entity_poly.pdbx_strand_id
1 'polypeptide(L)'
;MFEDSIRDTVLSVKKSQSEKEEGIRKLLSDKERIMKGEIASIELKIKNNNDRIEFAKNKHLNLDYTYKTMKQDYMREIENAKIENKMLFNQRDEYLQSLRDLRFKLGNLIETTAVNNNRFKAANVLNGTSVVIARDDYFNIMFVYSLLLLSVCLDIFLAMVFCIIQNAYHKFYKKKLLLLGGVAECSKSILKQKIRSRRLISSLEAKKSSKSVEESLEFIASNLEDDRCTIKSISNINKDTNLSHYRIRKYLADLMERGLIIKKKQRLILNVDD
;
A
#
# COMPACT_ATOMS: atom_id res chain seq x y z
N MET A 1 -9.12 -39.24 -26.48
CA MET A 1 -7.89 -38.67 -27.10
C MET A 1 -7.67 -37.20 -26.72
N PHE A 2 -8.55 -36.25 -27.06
CA PHE A 2 -8.40 -34.85 -26.62
C PHE A 2 -8.60 -34.64 -25.11
N GLU A 3 -9.59 -35.32 -24.51
CA GLU A 3 -9.85 -35.23 -23.07
C GLU A 3 -8.71 -35.81 -22.20
N ASP A 4 -8.09 -36.90 -22.65
CA ASP A 4 -7.00 -37.57 -21.91
C ASP A 4 -5.74 -36.68 -21.89
N SER A 5 -5.44 -36.04 -23.02
CA SER A 5 -4.31 -35.11 -23.13
C SER A 5 -4.48 -33.86 -22.25
N ILE A 6 -5.70 -33.32 -22.15
CA ILE A 6 -6.00 -32.18 -21.25
C ILE A 6 -5.87 -32.61 -19.79
N ARG A 7 -6.37 -33.81 -19.43
CA ARG A 7 -6.30 -34.35 -18.07
C ARG A 7 -4.86 -34.56 -17.59
N ASP A 8 -4.01 -35.15 -18.43
CA ASP A 8 -2.60 -35.38 -18.12
C ASP A 8 -1.81 -34.07 -18.00
N THR A 9 -2.15 -33.08 -18.83
CA THR A 9 -1.55 -31.74 -18.75
C THR A 9 -1.95 -31.04 -17.44
N VAL A 10 -3.21 -31.11 -17.03
CA VAL A 10 -3.67 -30.51 -15.76
C VAL A 10 -3.03 -31.20 -14.54
N LEU A 11 -2.92 -32.53 -14.56
CA LEU A 11 -2.29 -33.30 -13.48
C LEU A 11 -0.80 -33.00 -13.35
N SER A 12 -0.07 -32.95 -14.48
CA SER A 12 1.36 -32.62 -14.48
C SER A 12 1.64 -31.20 -14.00
N VAL A 13 0.83 -30.22 -14.43
CA VAL A 13 0.93 -28.84 -13.94
C VAL A 13 0.65 -28.76 -12.45
N LYS A 14 -0.38 -29.46 -11.95
CA LYS A 14 -0.71 -29.50 -10.52
C LYS A 14 0.43 -30.07 -9.68
N LYS A 15 1.03 -31.18 -10.12
CA LYS A 15 2.14 -31.83 -9.44
C LYS A 15 3.41 -30.96 -9.46
N SER A 16 3.73 -30.38 -10.62
CA SER A 16 4.86 -29.46 -10.75
C SER A 16 4.72 -28.23 -9.86
N GLN A 17 3.51 -27.68 -9.76
CA GLN A 17 3.25 -26.51 -8.94
C GLN A 17 3.30 -26.84 -7.45
N SER A 18 2.75 -27.98 -7.01
CA SER A 18 2.83 -28.38 -5.61
C SER A 18 4.27 -28.65 -5.15
N GLU A 19 5.07 -29.33 -5.98
CA GLU A 19 6.48 -29.61 -5.68
C GLU A 19 7.30 -28.31 -5.56
N LYS A 20 7.06 -27.33 -6.45
CA LYS A 20 7.69 -26.01 -6.37
C LYS A 20 7.29 -25.25 -5.10
N GLU A 21 6.00 -25.23 -4.77
CA GLU A 21 5.51 -24.55 -3.57
C GLU A 21 6.06 -25.18 -2.29
N GLU A 22 6.13 -26.51 -2.23
CA GLU A 22 6.69 -27.23 -1.08
C GLU A 22 8.20 -27.00 -0.92
N GLY A 23 8.96 -27.00 -2.03
CA GLY A 23 10.38 -26.62 -2.03
C GLY A 23 10.61 -25.19 -1.52
N ILE A 24 9.79 -24.24 -1.97
CA ILE A 24 9.87 -22.84 -1.51
C ILE A 24 9.52 -22.73 -0.02
N ARG A 25 8.47 -23.41 0.45
CA ARG A 25 8.10 -23.42 1.88
C ARG A 25 9.23 -23.95 2.75
N LYS A 26 9.87 -25.04 2.35
CA LYS A 26 11.02 -25.62 3.07
C LYS A 26 12.19 -24.65 3.13
N LEU A 27 12.56 -24.04 2.01
CA LEU A 27 13.63 -23.03 1.94
C LEU A 27 13.34 -21.82 2.84
N LEU A 28 12.11 -21.30 2.81
CA LEU A 28 11.71 -20.17 3.64
C LEU A 28 11.73 -20.54 5.13
N SER A 29 11.30 -21.76 5.47
CA SER A 29 11.34 -22.27 6.85
C SER A 29 12.77 -22.43 7.37
N ASP A 30 13.68 -22.99 6.57
CA ASP A 30 15.10 -23.11 6.92
C ASP A 30 15.73 -21.73 7.13
N LYS A 31 15.42 -20.76 6.25
CA LYS A 31 15.86 -19.37 6.41
C LYS A 31 15.35 -18.74 7.70
N GLU A 32 14.08 -18.95 8.07
CA GLU A 32 13.52 -18.45 9.32
C GLU A 32 14.27 -19.04 10.53
N ARG A 33 14.58 -20.35 10.51
CA ARG A 33 15.34 -21.00 11.57
C ARG A 33 16.74 -20.40 11.73
N ILE A 34 17.44 -20.18 10.62
CA ILE A 34 18.79 -19.58 10.63
C ILE A 34 18.74 -18.16 11.22
N MET A 35 17.82 -17.32 10.75
CA MET A 35 17.69 -15.95 11.26
C MET A 35 17.37 -15.91 12.76
N LYS A 36 16.49 -16.80 13.26
CA LYS A 36 16.23 -16.92 14.70
C LYS A 36 17.48 -17.31 15.48
N GLY A 37 18.29 -18.22 14.94
CA GLY A 37 19.57 -18.61 15.55
C GLY A 37 20.55 -17.44 15.63
N GLU A 38 20.68 -16.65 14.55
CA GLU A 38 21.54 -15.46 14.53
C GLU A 38 21.07 -14.39 15.53
N ILE A 39 19.76 -14.14 15.62
CA ILE A 39 19.18 -13.22 16.62
C ILE A 39 19.53 -13.67 18.04
N ALA A 40 19.36 -14.96 18.36
CA ALA A 40 19.69 -15.50 19.68
C ALA A 40 21.21 -15.39 20.00
N SER A 41 22.06 -15.62 18.99
CA SER A 41 23.52 -15.43 19.10
C SER A 41 23.88 -13.97 19.41
N ILE A 42 23.25 -13.02 18.73
CA ILE A 42 23.43 -11.59 18.97
C ILE A 42 22.95 -11.20 20.37
N GLU A 43 21.79 -11.70 20.81
CA GLU A 43 21.26 -11.44 22.15
C GLU A 43 22.20 -11.96 23.25
N LEU A 44 22.81 -13.13 23.06
CA LEU A 44 23.84 -13.65 23.97
C LEU A 44 25.07 -12.75 24.02
N LYS A 45 25.54 -12.24 22.87
CA LYS A 45 26.67 -11.28 22.83
C LYS A 45 26.35 -9.98 23.56
N ILE A 46 25.15 -9.42 23.33
CA ILE A 46 24.69 -8.21 24.02
C ILE A 46 24.65 -8.43 25.53
N LYS A 47 24.14 -9.58 25.98
CA LYS A 47 24.12 -9.95 27.39
C LYS A 47 25.54 -10.01 27.98
N ASN A 48 26.46 -10.72 27.32
CA ASN A 48 27.85 -10.81 27.77
C ASN A 48 28.54 -9.44 27.85
N ASN A 49 28.27 -8.55 26.89
CA ASN A 49 28.78 -7.18 26.91
C ASN A 49 28.15 -6.34 28.03
N ASN A 50 26.87 -6.55 28.35
CA ASN A 50 26.25 -5.92 29.51
C ASN A 50 26.89 -6.39 30.83
N ASP A 51 27.19 -7.68 30.95
CA ASP A 51 27.90 -8.25 32.11
C ASP A 51 29.31 -7.64 32.24
N ARG A 52 30.03 -7.49 31.13
CA ARG A 52 31.33 -6.77 31.07
C ARG A 52 31.22 -5.32 31.53
N ILE A 53 30.19 -4.60 31.07
CA ILE A 53 29.92 -3.21 31.47
C ILE A 53 29.65 -3.13 32.97
N GLU A 54 28.81 -4.01 33.51
CA GLU A 54 28.49 -4.05 34.93
C GLU A 54 29.74 -4.34 35.78
N PHE A 55 30.53 -5.32 35.37
CA PHE A 55 31.80 -5.64 36.02
C PHE A 55 32.76 -4.43 36.02
N ALA A 56 32.96 -3.80 34.86
CA ALA A 56 33.83 -2.63 34.72
C ALA A 56 33.32 -1.44 35.55
N LYS A 57 32.01 -1.20 35.60
CA LYS A 57 31.39 -0.17 36.47
C LYS A 57 31.67 -0.43 37.94
N ASN A 58 31.46 -1.67 38.39
CA ASN A 58 31.70 -2.04 39.79
C ASN A 58 33.17 -1.87 40.17
N LYS A 59 34.10 -2.27 39.29
CA LYS A 59 35.53 -2.04 39.49
C LYS A 59 35.91 -0.56 39.48
N HIS A 60 35.34 0.23 38.58
CA HIS A 60 35.56 1.68 38.52
C HIS A 60 35.11 2.39 39.80
N LEU A 61 33.95 2.02 40.35
CA LEU A 61 33.39 2.60 41.58
C LEU A 61 34.21 2.24 42.82
N ASN A 62 34.76 1.02 42.88
CA ASN A 62 35.53 0.53 44.03
C ASN A 62 37.00 1.03 44.05
N LEU A 63 37.47 1.65 42.96
CA LEU A 63 38.82 2.20 42.91
C LEU A 63 38.88 3.57 43.57
N ASP A 64 39.96 3.82 44.32
CA ASP A 64 40.24 5.12 44.92
C ASP A 64 40.76 6.14 43.87
N TYR A 65 40.83 7.42 44.22
CA TYR A 65 41.24 8.51 43.31
C TYR A 65 42.70 8.38 42.83
N THR A 66 43.54 7.68 43.59
CA THR A 66 44.96 7.42 43.28
C THR A 66 45.16 6.56 42.03
N TYR A 67 44.18 5.71 41.68
CA TYR A 67 44.26 4.78 40.55
C TYR A 67 43.66 5.37 39.26
N LYS A 68 44.13 6.56 38.87
CA LYS A 68 43.59 7.34 37.74
C LYS A 68 43.61 6.58 36.40
N THR A 69 44.70 5.87 36.10
CA THR A 69 44.87 5.11 34.85
C THR A 69 43.89 3.94 34.78
N MET A 70 43.78 3.13 35.83
CA MET A 70 42.82 2.01 35.88
C MET A 70 41.38 2.50 35.78
N LYS A 71 41.03 3.64 36.41
CA LYS A 71 39.70 4.24 36.23
C LYS A 71 39.43 4.62 34.78
N GLN A 72 40.39 5.23 34.09
CA GLN A 72 40.27 5.54 32.67
C GLN A 72 40.14 4.28 31.80
N ASP A 73 40.87 3.21 32.13
CA ASP A 73 40.79 1.95 31.40
C ASP A 73 39.40 1.29 31.54
N TYR A 74 38.83 1.26 32.75
CA TYR A 74 37.47 0.76 32.95
C TYR A 74 36.42 1.64 32.25
N MET A 75 36.60 2.96 32.23
CA MET A 75 35.72 3.85 31.46
C MET A 75 35.79 3.57 29.96
N ARG A 76 36.99 3.36 29.42
CA ARG A 76 37.19 2.99 28.02
C ARG A 76 36.56 1.64 27.69
N GLU A 77 36.68 0.66 28.58
CA GLU A 77 36.06 -0.67 28.42
C GLU A 77 34.52 -0.56 28.38
N ILE A 78 33.93 0.26 29.26
CA ILE A 78 32.49 0.54 29.26
C ILE A 78 32.04 1.19 27.94
N GLU A 79 32.80 2.17 27.44
CA GLU A 79 32.49 2.84 26.18
C GLU A 79 32.60 1.90 24.99
N ASN A 80 33.67 1.09 24.92
CA ASN A 80 33.87 0.11 23.87
C ASN A 80 32.73 -0.91 23.83
N ALA A 81 32.37 -1.50 24.97
CA ALA A 81 31.28 -2.46 25.06
C ALA A 81 29.91 -1.84 24.72
N LYS A 82 29.69 -0.55 25.05
CA LYS A 82 28.49 0.18 24.62
C LYS A 82 28.43 0.39 23.11
N ILE A 83 29.55 0.75 22.49
CA ILE A 83 29.66 0.92 21.03
C ILE A 83 29.40 -0.42 20.34
N GLU A 84 29.99 -1.50 20.85
CA GLU A 84 29.76 -2.86 20.37
C GLU A 84 28.29 -3.25 20.47
N ASN A 85 27.64 -3.01 21.62
CA ASN A 85 26.21 -3.26 21.79
C ASN A 85 25.35 -2.45 20.84
N LYS A 86 25.69 -1.19 20.57
CA LYS A 86 24.96 -0.38 19.58
C LYS A 86 25.01 -1.03 18.19
N MET A 87 26.18 -1.53 17.76
CA MET A 87 26.31 -2.24 16.49
C MET A 87 25.51 -3.55 16.48
N LEU A 88 25.56 -4.31 17.56
CA LEU A 88 24.80 -5.56 17.72
C LEU A 88 23.29 -5.32 17.69
N PHE A 89 22.79 -4.24 18.31
CA PHE A 89 21.37 -3.88 18.24
C PHE A 89 20.93 -3.57 16.81
N ASN A 90 21.71 -2.79 16.07
CA ASN A 90 21.42 -2.50 14.67
C ASN A 90 21.36 -3.80 13.83
N GLN A 91 22.35 -4.69 14.01
CA GLN A 91 22.38 -5.97 13.32
C GLN A 91 21.18 -6.86 13.67
N ARG A 92 20.81 -6.92 14.96
CA ARG A 92 19.60 -7.63 15.41
C ARG A 92 18.35 -7.08 14.74
N ASP A 93 18.22 -5.77 14.68
CA ASP A 93 17.04 -5.10 14.13
C ASP A 93 16.93 -5.35 12.61
N GLU A 94 18.04 -5.40 11.89
CA GLU A 94 18.09 -5.82 10.48
C GLU A 94 17.60 -7.27 10.29
N TYR A 95 18.04 -8.20 11.15
CA TYR A 95 17.55 -9.58 11.12
C TYR A 95 16.07 -9.69 11.47
N LEU A 96 15.59 -8.92 12.46
CA LEU A 96 14.17 -8.88 12.83
C LEU A 96 13.30 -8.36 11.69
N GLN A 97 13.75 -7.32 10.99
CA GLN A 97 13.07 -6.79 9.83
C GLN A 97 13.04 -7.82 8.69
N SER A 98 14.18 -8.44 8.40
CA SER A 98 14.29 -9.50 7.39
C SER A 98 13.37 -10.69 7.69
N LEU A 99 13.24 -11.06 8.98
CA LEU A 99 12.37 -12.13 9.43
C LEU A 99 10.89 -11.76 9.30
N ARG A 100 10.52 -10.50 9.53
CA ARG A 100 9.15 -9.99 9.29
C ARG A 100 8.80 -10.06 7.80
N ASP A 101 9.69 -9.62 6.93
CA ASP A 101 9.50 -9.67 5.48
C ASP A 101 9.40 -11.11 4.97
N LEU A 102 10.20 -12.02 5.53
CA LEU A 102 10.16 -13.44 5.22
C LEU A 102 8.81 -14.06 5.59
N ARG A 103 8.28 -13.74 6.77
CA ARG A 103 6.96 -14.19 7.23
C ARG A 103 5.84 -13.66 6.35
N PHE A 104 5.94 -12.40 5.91
CA PHE A 104 4.98 -11.83 4.97
C PHE A 104 4.99 -12.58 3.62
N LYS A 105 6.18 -12.87 3.08
CA LYS A 105 6.32 -13.68 1.86
C LYS A 105 5.72 -15.09 2.03
N LEU A 106 5.91 -15.71 3.19
CA LEU A 106 5.31 -17.01 3.49
C LEU A 106 3.79 -16.92 3.57
N GLY A 107 3.25 -15.88 4.21
CA GLY A 107 1.81 -15.62 4.26
C GLY A 107 1.20 -15.49 2.87
N ASN A 108 1.81 -14.67 2.01
CA ASN A 108 1.37 -14.51 0.62
C ASN A 108 1.45 -15.82 -0.16
N LEU A 109 2.48 -16.63 0.07
CA LEU A 109 2.59 -17.95 -0.57
C LEU A 109 1.44 -18.86 -0.13
N ILE A 110 1.09 -18.87 1.16
CA ILE A 110 -0.03 -19.67 1.69
C ILE A 110 -1.37 -19.20 1.11
N GLU A 111 -1.59 -17.90 1.05
CA GLU A 111 -2.82 -17.31 0.50
C GLU A 111 -2.96 -17.61 -1.00
N THR A 112 -1.88 -17.42 -1.77
CA THR A 112 -1.86 -17.75 -3.20
C THR A 112 -2.04 -19.25 -3.45
N THR A 113 -1.43 -20.13 -2.63
CA THR A 113 -1.71 -21.58 -2.66
C THR A 113 -3.21 -21.85 -2.43
N ALA A 114 -3.84 -21.21 -1.44
CA ALA A 114 -5.25 -21.41 -1.13
C ALA A 114 -6.17 -20.97 -2.27
N VAL A 115 -5.92 -19.79 -2.86
CA VAL A 115 -6.65 -19.27 -4.03
C VAL A 115 -6.47 -20.19 -5.24
N ASN A 116 -5.23 -20.62 -5.52
CA ASN A 116 -4.95 -21.53 -6.61
C ASN A 116 -5.64 -22.89 -6.40
N ASN A 117 -5.62 -23.43 -5.19
CA ASN A 117 -6.34 -24.66 -4.86
C ASN A 117 -7.85 -24.53 -5.08
N ASN A 118 -8.45 -23.38 -4.75
CA ASN A 118 -9.86 -23.13 -5.02
C ASN A 118 -10.15 -23.02 -6.53
N ARG A 119 -9.27 -22.36 -7.30
CA ARG A 119 -9.35 -22.33 -8.77
C ARG A 119 -9.21 -23.73 -9.37
N PHE A 120 -8.30 -24.56 -8.86
CA PHE A 120 -8.15 -25.95 -9.28
C PHE A 120 -9.37 -26.80 -8.90
N LYS A 121 -9.96 -26.60 -7.72
CA LYS A 121 -11.23 -27.25 -7.34
C LYS A 121 -12.36 -26.87 -8.31
N ALA A 122 -12.49 -25.59 -8.65
CA ALA A 122 -13.47 -25.11 -9.62
C ALA A 122 -13.23 -25.69 -11.02
N ALA A 123 -11.98 -25.71 -11.50
CA ALA A 123 -11.61 -26.34 -12.76
C ALA A 123 -11.92 -27.84 -12.78
N ASN A 124 -11.71 -28.56 -11.67
CA ASN A 124 -12.05 -29.97 -11.55
C ASN A 124 -13.56 -30.22 -11.57
N VAL A 125 -14.37 -29.30 -11.01
CA VAL A 125 -15.85 -29.34 -11.12
C VAL A 125 -16.28 -29.15 -12.58
N LEU A 126 -15.72 -28.16 -13.27
CA LEU A 126 -16.04 -27.89 -14.68
C LEU A 126 -15.60 -29.02 -15.62
N ASN A 127 -14.46 -29.66 -15.33
CA ASN A 127 -13.96 -30.79 -16.12
C ASN A 127 -14.62 -32.14 -15.77
N GLY A 128 -15.56 -32.17 -14.81
CA GLY A 128 -16.25 -33.40 -14.38
C GLY A 128 -15.33 -34.42 -13.70
N THR A 129 -14.18 -33.98 -13.19
CA THR A 129 -13.20 -34.82 -12.46
C THR A 129 -13.20 -34.52 -10.96
N SER A 130 -14.24 -33.86 -10.45
CA SER A 130 -14.38 -33.55 -9.04
C SER A 130 -14.82 -34.78 -8.24
N VAL A 131 -14.41 -34.86 -6.97
CA VAL A 131 -14.86 -35.90 -6.03
C VAL A 131 -16.33 -35.71 -5.63
N VAL A 132 -16.89 -34.51 -5.83
CA VAL A 132 -18.21 -34.11 -5.30
C VAL A 132 -19.34 -34.24 -6.33
N ILE A 133 -19.04 -34.11 -7.62
CA ILE A 133 -20.00 -34.20 -8.73
C ILE A 133 -19.49 -35.27 -9.70
N ALA A 134 -20.26 -36.37 -9.82
CA ALA A 134 -19.97 -37.44 -10.77
C ALA A 134 -20.16 -36.94 -12.20
N ARG A 135 -19.33 -37.44 -13.12
CA ARG A 135 -19.29 -37.02 -14.54
C ARG A 135 -20.62 -37.25 -15.28
N ASP A 136 -21.43 -38.18 -14.76
CA ASP A 136 -22.67 -38.64 -15.36
C ASP A 136 -23.89 -37.83 -14.87
N ASP A 137 -23.69 -36.95 -13.89
CA ASP A 137 -24.75 -36.22 -13.20
C ASP A 137 -25.02 -34.86 -13.87
N TYR A 138 -25.58 -34.95 -15.08
CA TYR A 138 -25.78 -33.82 -16.00
C TYR A 138 -26.61 -32.68 -15.39
N PHE A 139 -27.57 -33.00 -14.52
CA PHE A 139 -28.39 -32.00 -13.82
C PHE A 139 -27.57 -31.13 -12.86
N ASN A 140 -26.66 -31.75 -12.10
CA ASN A 140 -25.79 -31.02 -11.19
C ASN A 140 -24.79 -30.15 -11.95
N ILE A 141 -24.26 -30.64 -13.08
CA ILE A 141 -23.40 -29.84 -13.96
C ILE A 141 -24.16 -28.64 -14.51
N MET A 142 -25.35 -28.84 -15.08
CA MET A 142 -26.19 -27.77 -15.61
C MET A 142 -26.61 -26.76 -14.53
N PHE A 143 -26.87 -27.23 -13.31
CA PHE A 143 -27.19 -26.38 -12.16
C PHE A 143 -26.02 -25.47 -11.77
N VAL A 144 -24.79 -25.99 -11.73
CA VAL A 144 -23.57 -25.19 -11.45
C VAL A 144 -23.35 -24.13 -12.54
N TYR A 145 -23.50 -24.49 -13.82
CA TYR A 145 -23.42 -23.50 -14.91
C TYR A 145 -24.51 -22.43 -14.83
N SER A 146 -25.73 -22.80 -14.43
CA SER A 146 -26.83 -21.85 -14.25
C SER A 146 -26.56 -20.88 -13.09
N LEU A 147 -25.99 -21.36 -11.99
CA LEU A 147 -25.58 -20.51 -10.86
C LEU A 147 -24.44 -19.55 -11.24
N LEU A 148 -23.46 -20.03 -12.02
CA LEU A 148 -22.38 -19.18 -12.52
C LEU A 148 -22.92 -18.06 -13.41
N LEU A 149 -23.84 -18.39 -14.32
CA LEU A 149 -24.51 -17.42 -15.18
C LEU A 149 -25.31 -16.40 -14.35
N LEU A 150 -26.05 -16.88 -13.35
CA LEU A 150 -26.81 -16.03 -12.44
C LEU A 150 -25.91 -15.06 -11.67
N SER A 151 -24.75 -15.52 -11.20
CA SER A 151 -23.75 -14.67 -10.51
C SER A 151 -23.27 -13.54 -11.41
N VAL A 152 -22.89 -13.85 -12.65
CA VAL A 152 -22.43 -12.83 -13.62
C VAL A 152 -23.54 -11.83 -13.94
N CYS A 153 -24.78 -12.32 -14.08
CA CYS A 153 -25.93 -11.44 -14.27
C CYS A 153 -26.12 -10.50 -13.07
N LEU A 154 -26.04 -11.01 -11.84
CA LEU A 154 -26.18 -10.20 -10.61
C LEU A 154 -25.11 -9.11 -10.51
N ASP A 155 -23.86 -9.41 -10.84
CA ASP A 155 -22.79 -8.40 -10.84
C ASP A 155 -23.04 -7.28 -11.86
N ILE A 156 -23.51 -7.63 -13.05
CA ILE A 156 -23.89 -6.65 -14.10
C ILE A 156 -25.08 -5.81 -13.63
N PHE A 157 -26.09 -6.42 -13.00
CA PHE A 157 -27.21 -5.69 -12.41
C PHE A 157 -26.75 -4.76 -11.30
N LEU A 158 -25.87 -5.21 -10.41
CA LEU A 158 -25.33 -4.41 -9.32
C LEU A 158 -24.57 -3.19 -9.87
N ALA A 159 -23.72 -3.38 -10.87
CA ALA A 159 -22.99 -2.30 -11.54
C ALA A 159 -23.94 -1.29 -12.22
N MET A 160 -25.04 -1.77 -12.84
CA MET A 160 -26.07 -0.89 -13.39
C MET A 160 -26.78 -0.09 -12.29
N VAL A 161 -27.14 -0.71 -11.17
CA VAL A 161 -27.78 -0.04 -10.03
C VAL A 161 -26.84 1.02 -9.45
N PHE A 162 -25.55 0.72 -9.27
CA PHE A 162 -24.56 1.70 -8.84
C PHE A 162 -24.43 2.87 -9.83
N CYS A 163 -24.41 2.59 -11.14
CA CYS A 163 -24.40 3.64 -12.16
C CYS A 163 -25.66 4.52 -12.09
N ILE A 164 -26.84 3.93 -11.86
CA ILE A 164 -28.11 4.65 -11.72
C ILE A 164 -28.10 5.51 -10.45
N ILE A 165 -27.65 4.96 -9.31
CA ILE A 165 -27.53 5.68 -8.05
C ILE A 165 -26.54 6.84 -8.20
N GLN A 166 -25.37 6.61 -8.79
CA GLN A 166 -24.35 7.64 -9.02
C GLN A 166 -24.88 8.74 -9.95
N ASN A 167 -25.61 8.39 -11.00
CA ASN A 167 -26.26 9.37 -11.88
C ASN A 167 -27.36 10.16 -11.16
N ALA A 168 -28.15 9.51 -10.31
CA ALA A 168 -29.18 10.17 -9.50
C ALA A 168 -28.56 11.14 -8.49
N TYR A 169 -27.49 10.71 -7.80
CA TYR A 169 -26.70 11.54 -6.90
C TYR A 169 -26.08 12.74 -7.63
N HIS A 170 -25.45 12.51 -8.78
CA HIS A 170 -24.88 13.58 -9.60
C HIS A 170 -25.97 14.58 -10.04
N LYS A 171 -27.13 14.09 -10.47
CA LYS A 171 -28.27 14.93 -10.87
C LYS A 171 -28.85 15.72 -9.68
N PHE A 172 -28.86 15.15 -8.47
CA PHE A 172 -29.27 15.83 -7.25
C PHE A 172 -28.32 16.96 -6.88
N TYR A 173 -27.00 16.72 -6.89
CA TYR A 173 -25.99 17.76 -6.63
C TYR A 173 -26.01 18.86 -7.70
N LYS A 174 -26.18 18.52 -8.97
CA LYS A 174 -26.33 19.49 -10.06
C LYS A 174 -27.56 20.39 -9.87
N LYS A 175 -28.66 19.84 -9.35
CA LYS A 175 -29.89 20.60 -9.06
C LYS A 175 -29.75 21.45 -7.79
N LYS A 176 -29.05 20.95 -6.76
CA LYS A 176 -28.72 21.70 -5.54
C LYS A 176 -27.77 22.87 -5.84
N LEU A 177 -26.81 22.69 -6.76
CA LEU A 177 -25.93 23.75 -7.25
C LEU A 177 -26.70 24.83 -8.03
N LEU A 178 -27.68 24.45 -8.84
CA LEU A 178 -28.56 25.40 -9.54
C LEU A 178 -29.49 26.18 -8.59
N LEU A 179 -29.99 25.55 -7.52
CA LEU A 179 -30.80 26.23 -6.52
C LEU A 179 -29.98 27.18 -5.63
N LEU A 180 -28.72 26.85 -5.35
CA LEU A 180 -27.81 27.70 -4.55
C LEU A 180 -27.12 28.79 -5.38
N GLY A 181 -27.03 28.61 -6.71
CA GLY A 181 -26.44 29.56 -7.66
C GLY A 181 -27.42 30.61 -8.19
N GLY A 182 -28.63 30.67 -7.64
CA GLY A 182 -29.67 31.63 -8.03
C GLY A 182 -29.45 33.06 -7.53
N VAL A 183 -28.24 33.61 -7.65
CA VAL A 183 -27.97 35.06 -7.68
C VAL A 183 -26.69 35.28 -8.50
N ALA A 184 -26.84 35.35 -9.83
CA ALA A 184 -25.98 36.13 -10.73
C ALA A 184 -26.42 35.86 -12.18
N GLU A 185 -27.35 36.68 -12.67
CA GLU A 185 -27.41 36.96 -14.10
C GLU A 185 -26.08 37.61 -14.51
N CYS A 186 -25.36 37.00 -15.46
CA CYS A 186 -24.57 37.75 -16.43
C CYS A 186 -24.17 36.90 -17.63
N SER A 187 -24.91 37.15 -18.72
CA SER A 187 -24.52 37.22 -20.13
C SER A 187 -23.44 36.31 -20.74
N LYS A 188 -23.91 35.57 -21.76
CA LYS A 188 -23.35 35.41 -23.12
C LYS A 188 -21.86 35.11 -23.26
N SER A 189 -21.55 33.91 -23.76
CA SER A 189 -20.97 33.72 -25.11
C SER A 189 -20.75 32.23 -25.45
N ILE A 190 -21.18 31.85 -26.66
CA ILE A 190 -20.39 31.13 -27.69
C ILE A 190 -19.81 29.77 -27.24
N LEU A 191 -20.13 28.59 -27.78
CA LEU A 191 -20.17 28.19 -29.19
C LEU A 191 -20.71 26.75 -29.25
N LYS A 192 -21.47 26.44 -30.30
CA LYS A 192 -21.79 25.07 -30.71
C LYS A 192 -20.51 24.25 -30.87
N GLN A 193 -20.37 23.11 -30.20
CA GLN A 193 -19.62 22.01 -30.79
C GLN A 193 -20.36 20.68 -30.64
N LYS A 194 -20.53 20.10 -31.82
CA LYS A 194 -21.40 19.02 -32.23
C LYS A 194 -20.87 17.70 -31.69
N ILE A 195 -21.78 16.88 -31.19
CA ILE A 195 -21.59 15.46 -30.88
C ILE A 195 -20.91 14.78 -32.08
N ARG A 196 -19.71 14.24 -31.84
CA ARG A 196 -19.14 13.17 -32.67
C ARG A 196 -18.34 12.22 -31.78
N SER A 197 -19.07 11.43 -31.00
CA SER A 197 -18.57 10.21 -30.40
C SER A 197 -18.44 9.14 -31.48
N ARG A 198 -17.19 8.83 -31.88
CA ARG A 198 -16.71 7.47 -32.19
C ARG A 198 -15.29 7.51 -32.74
N ARG A 199 -14.44 6.67 -32.14
CA ARG A 199 -13.03 6.38 -32.45
C ARG A 199 -12.03 7.48 -32.15
N LEU A 200 -11.40 7.37 -30.98
CA LEU A 200 -9.96 7.13 -30.89
C LEU A 200 -9.67 6.51 -29.52
N ILE A 201 -9.41 5.21 -29.52
CA ILE A 201 -8.66 4.53 -28.46
C ILE A 201 -7.20 4.95 -28.66
N SER A 202 -6.52 5.16 -27.53
CA SER A 202 -5.07 5.25 -27.34
C SER A 202 -4.33 6.48 -27.88
N SER A 203 -3.46 6.99 -27.00
CA SER A 203 -2.35 7.93 -27.22
C SER A 203 -2.66 9.40 -27.54
N LEU A 204 -3.17 10.16 -26.57
CA LEU A 204 -2.70 11.54 -26.31
C LEU A 204 -3.26 12.03 -24.96
N GLU A 205 -2.47 12.83 -24.24
CA GLU A 205 -2.81 13.49 -22.96
C GLU A 205 -2.46 12.76 -21.65
N ALA A 206 -1.35 12.01 -21.62
CA ALA A 206 -0.60 11.79 -20.37
C ALA A 206 0.46 12.87 -20.10
N LYS A 207 0.61 13.88 -20.99
CA LYS A 207 1.69 14.88 -20.93
C LYS A 207 1.25 16.31 -20.57
N LYS A 208 -0.05 16.59 -20.48
CA LYS A 208 -0.60 17.93 -20.13
C LYS A 208 -1.11 18.02 -18.69
N SER A 209 -1.52 16.91 -18.10
CA SER A 209 -2.01 16.85 -16.72
C SER A 209 -0.89 16.85 -15.67
N SER A 210 0.36 16.51 -16.03
CA SER A 210 1.48 16.53 -15.09
C SER A 210 2.02 17.95 -14.84
N LYS A 211 2.13 18.78 -15.89
CA LYS A 211 2.65 20.17 -15.76
C LYS A 211 1.78 21.05 -14.86
N SER A 212 0.45 20.98 -14.95
CA SER A 212 -0.41 21.83 -14.12
C SER A 212 -0.39 21.43 -12.64
N VAL A 213 -0.16 20.15 -12.34
CA VAL A 213 -0.09 19.63 -10.97
C VAL A 213 1.23 19.99 -10.34
N GLU A 214 2.33 19.85 -11.09
CA GLU A 214 3.66 20.24 -10.66
C GLU A 214 3.72 21.75 -10.37
N GLU A 215 3.14 22.58 -11.25
CA GLU A 215 2.96 24.02 -11.01
C GLU A 215 2.11 24.31 -9.76
N SER A 216 1.03 23.55 -9.53
CA SER A 216 0.17 23.74 -8.36
C SER A 216 0.86 23.31 -7.06
N LEU A 217 1.67 22.24 -7.10
CA LEU A 217 2.42 21.72 -5.97
C LEU A 217 3.59 22.66 -5.59
N GLU A 218 4.35 23.12 -6.57
CA GLU A 218 5.41 24.11 -6.38
C GLU A 218 4.84 25.44 -5.83
N PHE A 219 3.68 25.83 -6.33
CA PHE A 219 2.93 26.98 -5.82
C PHE A 219 2.53 26.82 -4.35
N ILE A 220 2.07 25.66 -3.91
CA ILE A 220 1.73 25.46 -2.50
C ILE A 220 2.95 25.32 -1.62
N ALA A 221 4.00 24.62 -2.05
CA ALA A 221 5.24 24.47 -1.28
C ALA A 221 5.88 25.83 -0.92
N SER A 222 5.75 26.83 -1.80
CA SER A 222 6.22 28.21 -1.59
C SER A 222 5.27 29.08 -0.74
N ASN A 223 4.06 28.60 -0.42
CA ASN A 223 2.99 29.35 0.24
C ASN A 223 2.45 28.67 1.52
N LEU A 224 3.29 27.87 2.18
CA LEU A 224 3.00 27.30 3.50
C LEU A 224 3.30 28.30 4.62
N GLU A 225 2.64 28.13 5.76
CA GLU A 225 2.97 28.80 7.03
C GLU A 225 4.25 28.19 7.62
N ASP A 226 4.75 28.76 8.72
CA ASP A 226 6.01 28.33 9.37
C ASP A 226 5.99 26.87 9.82
N ASP A 227 4.80 26.32 10.05
CA ASP A 227 4.56 24.93 10.43
C ASP A 227 4.75 23.94 9.26
N ARG A 228 5.02 24.42 8.04
CA ARG A 228 5.23 23.64 6.80
C ARG A 228 4.10 22.67 6.46
N CYS A 229 2.92 22.84 7.06
CA CYS A 229 1.78 21.95 6.88
C CYS A 229 0.50 22.74 6.55
N THR A 230 0.37 23.95 7.11
CA THR A 230 -0.78 24.82 6.90
C THR A 230 -0.53 25.73 5.70
N ILE A 231 -1.53 25.89 4.84
CA ILE A 231 -1.46 26.79 3.68
C ILE A 231 -1.87 28.19 4.12
N LYS A 232 -1.07 29.20 3.74
CA LYS A 232 -1.36 30.61 4.01
C LYS A 232 -2.76 31.02 3.52
N SER A 233 -3.34 32.04 4.15
CA SER A 233 -4.63 32.59 3.68
C SER A 233 -4.53 33.13 2.25
N ILE A 234 -5.60 33.04 1.46
CA ILE A 234 -5.65 33.53 0.06
C ILE A 234 -5.22 35.01 -0.03
N SER A 235 -5.57 35.82 0.98
CA SER A 235 -5.16 37.24 1.01
C SER A 235 -3.67 37.42 1.22
N ASN A 236 -3.02 36.56 1.99
CA ASN A 236 -1.57 36.60 2.21
C ASN A 236 -0.84 36.07 0.97
N ILE A 237 -1.33 34.99 0.38
CA ILE A 237 -0.78 34.44 -0.88
C ILE A 237 -0.85 35.48 -2.01
N ASN A 238 -1.95 36.23 -2.13
CA ASN A 238 -2.05 37.30 -3.13
C ASN A 238 -0.99 38.38 -2.89
N LYS A 239 -0.79 38.82 -1.64
CA LYS A 239 0.27 39.79 -1.30
C LYS A 239 1.67 39.28 -1.61
N ASP A 240 1.92 37.99 -1.38
CA ASP A 240 3.24 37.38 -1.55
C ASP A 240 3.56 37.06 -3.03
N THR A 241 2.55 36.76 -3.86
CA THR A 241 2.74 36.25 -5.23
C THR A 241 2.18 37.16 -6.33
N ASN A 242 1.47 38.23 -5.98
CA ASN A 242 0.72 39.11 -6.91
C ASN A 242 -0.25 38.35 -7.84
N LEU A 243 -0.67 37.14 -7.49
CA LEU A 243 -1.62 36.36 -8.28
C LEU A 243 -3.06 36.71 -7.94
N SER A 244 -3.92 36.69 -8.96
CA SER A 244 -5.35 36.93 -8.76
C SER A 244 -5.96 35.87 -7.85
N HIS A 245 -6.91 36.28 -6.99
CA HIS A 245 -7.67 35.37 -6.13
C HIS A 245 -8.31 34.20 -6.90
N TYR A 246 -8.68 34.43 -8.17
CA TYR A 246 -9.21 33.40 -9.04
C TYR A 246 -8.20 32.29 -9.35
N ARG A 247 -6.95 32.65 -9.70
CA ARG A 247 -5.89 31.67 -9.97
C ARG A 247 -5.53 30.87 -8.71
N ILE A 248 -5.40 31.55 -7.56
CA ILE A 248 -5.12 30.91 -6.27
C ILE A 248 -6.20 29.87 -5.94
N ARG A 249 -7.49 30.22 -6.11
CA ARG A 249 -8.59 29.28 -5.88
C ARG A 249 -8.58 28.10 -6.85
N LYS A 250 -8.17 28.33 -8.10
CA LYS A 250 -8.06 27.27 -9.11
C LYS A 250 -6.99 26.23 -8.72
N TYR A 251 -5.82 26.68 -8.27
CA TYR A 251 -4.76 25.78 -7.80
C TYR A 251 -5.17 25.00 -6.54
N LEU A 252 -5.79 25.67 -5.58
CA LEU A 252 -6.30 25.00 -4.38
C LEU A 252 -7.40 23.98 -4.69
N ALA A 253 -8.29 24.29 -5.64
CA ALA A 253 -9.35 23.37 -6.04
C ALA A 253 -8.81 22.11 -6.73
N ASP A 254 -7.84 22.24 -7.64
CA ASP A 254 -7.20 21.09 -8.33
C ASP A 254 -6.51 20.16 -7.31
N LEU A 255 -5.84 20.72 -6.31
CA LEU A 255 -5.17 19.94 -5.26
C LEU A 255 -6.15 19.32 -4.25
N MET A 256 -7.28 19.97 -3.97
CA MET A 256 -8.36 19.39 -3.17
C MET A 256 -9.07 18.23 -3.90
N GLU A 257 -9.33 18.37 -5.20
CA GLU A 257 -9.91 17.28 -6.02
C GLU A 257 -9.02 16.03 -6.02
N ARG A 258 -7.71 16.23 -5.90
CA ARG A 258 -6.70 15.16 -5.84
C ARG A 258 -6.45 14.60 -4.44
N GLY A 259 -7.11 15.15 -3.42
CA GLY A 259 -6.95 14.71 -2.03
C GLY A 259 -5.63 15.08 -1.38
N LEU A 260 -4.88 16.03 -1.95
CA LEU A 260 -3.58 16.50 -1.43
C LEU A 260 -3.75 17.61 -0.38
N ILE A 261 -4.90 18.28 -0.37
CA ILE A 261 -5.24 19.32 0.60
C ILE A 261 -6.58 18.95 1.25
N ILE A 262 -6.61 19.00 2.57
CA ILE A 262 -7.83 18.82 3.37
C ILE A 262 -8.19 20.12 4.08
N LYS A 263 -9.49 20.35 4.23
CA LYS A 263 -10.00 21.48 5.02
C LYS A 263 -10.27 21.03 6.44
N LYS A 264 -9.43 21.46 7.39
CA LYS A 264 -9.63 21.20 8.82
C LYS A 264 -10.12 22.48 9.50
N LYS A 265 -11.34 22.43 10.05
CA LYS A 265 -12.08 23.59 10.57
C LYS A 265 -12.27 24.68 9.48
N GLN A 266 -11.39 25.67 9.43
CA GLN A 266 -11.41 26.78 8.47
C GLN A 266 -10.08 26.98 7.72
N ARG A 267 -9.07 26.13 7.97
CA ARG A 267 -7.75 26.20 7.34
C ARG A 267 -7.55 25.05 6.37
N LEU A 268 -6.75 25.30 5.33
CA LEU A 268 -6.34 24.29 4.36
C LEU A 268 -4.99 23.73 4.81
N ILE A 269 -4.89 22.41 4.90
CA ILE A 269 -3.71 21.69 5.40
C ILE A 269 -3.35 20.63 4.37
N LEU A 270 -2.05 20.40 4.18
CA LEU A 270 -1.55 19.30 3.35
C LEU A 270 -1.99 17.95 3.94
N ASN A 271 -2.46 17.06 3.09
CA ASN A 271 -2.79 15.69 3.45
C ASN A 271 -1.52 14.83 3.39
N VAL A 272 -0.64 15.05 4.36
CA VAL A 272 0.51 14.17 4.59
C VAL A 272 0.05 13.16 5.64
N ASP A 273 -0.16 11.91 5.23
CA ASP A 273 -0.30 10.81 6.18
C ASP A 273 1.00 10.77 7.01
N ASP A 274 0.89 10.77 8.35
CA ASP A 274 2.01 10.51 9.26
C ASP A 274 2.66 9.14 8.98
#